data_AF-A0A562K9N0-F1
#
_entry.id   AF-A0A562K9N0-F1
#
_cell.length_a   1.000
_cell.length_b   1.000
_cell.length_c   1.000
_cell.angle_alpha   90.00
_cell.angle_beta   90.00
_cell.angle_gamma   90.00
#
_symmetry.space_group_name_H-M   'P 1'
#
loop_
_entity.id
_entity.type
_entity.pdbx_description
1 polymer ?
#
loop_
_entity_poly.entity_id
_entity_poly.type
_entity_poly.pdbx_seq_one_letter_code
_entity_poly.pdbx_strand_id
1 'polypeptide(L)'
;MLPAADPLAALAEWVRQLREDETPFLEGGSEFVEIEGHVFSRFAPRGAAWAASLAASLRPQLFGLGAAPLALAGLTPRSLFREILESPLPSLLSTSITSAAVAVSSDLSSMRQALNRRNLELRGLYASSHAPHAWQLISALGPLTRAELARALDVTPRTASQAVIALENANLVRLRPTDKVIQAAGG
;
A
#
# COMPACT_ATOMS: atom_id res chain seq x y z
N MET A 1 -4.15 14.41 22.21
CA MET A 1 -5.19 15.08 21.40
C MET A 1 -6.35 14.10 21.27
N LEU A 2 -7.56 14.51 21.62
CA LEU A 2 -8.78 13.68 21.51
C LEU A 2 -9.20 13.57 20.04
N PRO A 3 -9.87 12.49 19.62
CA PRO A 3 -10.40 12.37 18.26
C PRO A 3 -11.40 13.49 17.96
N ALA A 4 -11.43 13.97 16.72
CA ALA A 4 -12.36 15.02 16.30
C ALA A 4 -13.82 14.58 16.52
N ALA A 5 -14.68 15.50 16.96
CA ALA A 5 -16.10 15.22 17.18
C ALA A 5 -16.84 14.83 15.88
N ASP A 6 -16.36 15.35 14.74
CA ASP A 6 -16.78 14.94 13.40
C ASP A 6 -15.53 14.75 12.50
N PRO A 7 -15.05 13.51 12.32
CA PRO A 7 -13.86 13.22 11.53
C PRO A 7 -14.07 13.44 10.02
N LEU A 8 -15.30 13.34 9.52
CA LEU A 8 -15.59 13.57 8.10
C LEU A 8 -15.56 15.06 7.79
N ALA A 9 -16.18 15.89 8.62
CA ALA A 9 -16.11 17.34 8.48
C ALA A 9 -14.67 17.84 8.61
N ALA A 10 -13.89 17.30 9.56
CA ALA A 10 -12.48 17.65 9.70
C ALA A 10 -11.65 17.29 8.45
N LEU A 11 -11.90 16.13 7.85
CA LEU A 11 -11.21 15.70 6.63
C LEU A 11 -11.66 16.51 5.40
N ALA A 12 -12.96 16.83 5.30
CA ALA A 12 -13.48 17.69 4.25
C ALA A 12 -12.86 19.09 4.31
N GLU A 13 -12.78 19.67 5.50
CA GLU A 13 -12.17 20.97 5.71
C GLU A 13 -10.67 20.96 5.39
N TRP A 14 -9.95 19.91 5.80
CA TRP A 14 -8.53 19.79 5.50
C TRP A 14 -8.26 19.58 3.99
N VAL A 15 -9.06 18.77 3.30
CA VAL A 15 -8.96 18.63 1.84
C VAL A 15 -9.34 19.93 1.13
N ARG A 16 -10.33 20.67 1.65
CA ARG A 16 -10.70 21.99 1.13
C ARG A 16 -9.53 22.97 1.26
N GLN A 17 -8.90 23.06 2.44
CA GLN A 17 -7.72 23.88 2.67
C GLN A 17 -6.57 23.50 1.72
N LEU A 18 -6.26 22.22 1.57
CA LEU A 18 -5.24 21.75 0.62
C LEU A 18 -5.57 22.03 -0.86
N ARG A 19 -6.85 22.21 -1.21
CA ARG A 19 -7.27 22.58 -2.57
C ARG A 19 -7.19 24.08 -2.82
N GLU A 20 -7.33 24.89 -1.79
CA GLU A 20 -7.36 26.36 -1.86
C GLU A 20 -5.99 26.98 -1.59
N ASP A 21 -5.18 26.38 -0.72
CA ASP A 21 -3.82 26.82 -0.45
C ASP A 21 -2.92 26.48 -1.65
N GLU A 22 -2.39 27.50 -2.31
CA GLU A 22 -1.26 27.39 -3.26
C GLU A 22 -0.04 26.84 -2.52
N THR A 23 -0.01 25.51 -2.37
CA THR A 23 1.07 24.82 -1.68
C THR A 23 2.06 24.31 -2.73
N PRO A 24 3.28 24.88 -2.82
CA PRO A 24 4.28 24.46 -3.80
C PRO A 24 4.72 22.99 -3.60
N PHE A 25 4.41 22.39 -2.45
CA PHE A 25 4.60 20.96 -2.18
C PHE A 25 3.62 20.06 -2.95
N LEU A 26 2.49 20.59 -3.42
CA LEU A 26 1.51 19.88 -4.25
C LEU A 26 1.75 20.12 -5.76
N GLU A 27 2.69 20.99 -6.11
CA GLU A 27 3.12 21.22 -7.49
C GLU A 27 3.99 20.04 -7.94
N GLY A 28 3.41 19.20 -8.81
CA GLY A 28 4.22 18.41 -9.72
C GLY A 28 4.89 19.38 -10.69
N GLY A 29 6.21 19.27 -10.84
CA GLY A 29 6.99 20.14 -11.71
C GLY A 29 6.43 20.26 -13.14
N SER A 30 6.89 21.28 -13.85
CA SER A 30 6.60 21.45 -15.26
C SER A 30 7.20 20.30 -16.07
N GLU A 31 6.39 19.71 -16.96
CA GLU A 31 6.91 18.83 -17.99
C GLU A 31 6.91 19.58 -19.33
N PHE A 32 8.03 19.45 -20.04
CA PHE A 32 8.15 19.95 -21.41
C PHE A 32 7.70 18.83 -22.35
N VAL A 33 6.62 19.08 -23.08
CA VAL A 33 6.13 18.15 -24.10
C VAL A 33 6.41 18.75 -25.46
N GLU A 34 7.08 17.99 -26.31
CA GLU A 34 7.37 18.39 -27.68
C GLU A 34 6.30 17.80 -28.61
N ILE A 35 5.54 18.67 -29.27
CA ILE A 35 4.55 18.30 -30.29
C ILE A 35 4.88 19.10 -31.55
N GLU A 36 5.11 18.40 -32.67
CA GLU A 36 5.44 19.01 -33.96
C GLU A 36 6.64 19.99 -33.90
N GLY A 37 7.63 19.72 -33.03
CA GLY A 37 8.82 20.57 -32.86
C GLY A 37 8.59 21.82 -32.01
N HIS A 38 7.41 21.98 -31.42
CA HIS A 38 7.11 23.03 -30.46
C HIS A 38 7.14 22.49 -29.03
N VAL A 39 7.88 23.16 -28.16
CA VAL A 39 7.97 22.83 -26.74
C VAL A 39 6.85 23.52 -25.98
N PHE A 40 5.92 22.73 -25.45
CA PHE A 40 4.85 23.21 -24.58
C PHE A 40 5.22 22.91 -23.13
N SER A 41 5.23 23.93 -22.29
CA SER A 41 5.23 23.74 -20.84
C SER A 41 3.81 23.42 -20.41
N ARG A 42 3.58 22.22 -19.88
CA ARG A 42 2.31 21.91 -19.20
C ARG A 42 2.59 21.60 -17.73
N PHE A 43 1.70 22.10 -16.86
CA PHE A 43 1.67 21.67 -15.47
C PHE A 43 1.30 20.18 -15.46
N ALA A 44 2.18 19.34 -14.90
CA ALA A 44 1.91 17.91 -14.81
C ALA A 44 0.57 17.68 -14.08
N PRO A 45 -0.22 16.67 -14.47
CA PRO A 45 -1.54 16.44 -13.86
C PRO A 45 -1.40 16.02 -12.38
N ARG A 46 -1.60 16.99 -11.48
CA ARG A 46 -1.85 16.87 -10.02
C ARG A 46 -1.23 15.65 -9.35
N GLY A 47 0.05 15.78 -9.00
CA GLY A 47 0.90 14.71 -8.48
C GLY A 47 0.92 14.52 -6.95
N ALA A 48 -0.02 15.07 -6.18
CA ALA A 48 0.13 15.17 -4.71
C ALA A 48 -0.87 14.37 -3.85
N ALA A 49 -1.80 13.64 -4.48
CA ALA A 49 -2.79 12.82 -3.78
C ALA A 49 -2.17 11.77 -2.84
N TRP A 50 -0.99 11.26 -3.18
CA TRP A 50 -0.24 10.32 -2.36
C TRP A 50 0.33 10.98 -1.10
N ALA A 51 0.79 12.23 -1.18
CA ALA A 51 1.35 12.97 -0.05
C ALA A 51 0.27 13.36 0.97
N ALA A 52 -0.93 13.72 0.49
CA ALA A 52 -2.10 13.90 1.34
C ALA A 52 -2.55 12.59 2.01
N SER A 53 -2.54 11.46 1.28
CA SER A 53 -2.84 10.14 1.84
C SER A 53 -1.80 9.72 2.89
N LEU A 54 -0.55 10.08 2.67
CA LEU A 54 0.56 9.82 3.60
C LEU A 54 0.43 10.68 4.85
N ALA A 55 0.14 11.98 4.72
CA ALA A 55 -0.10 12.87 5.86
C ALA A 55 -1.33 12.43 6.69
N ALA A 56 -2.40 11.97 6.04
CA ALA A 56 -3.57 11.38 6.70
C ALA A 56 -3.18 10.10 7.47
N SER A 57 -2.38 9.24 6.85
CA SER A 57 -1.89 7.98 7.45
C SER A 57 -0.93 8.21 8.61
N LEU A 58 -0.21 9.33 8.64
CA LEU A 58 0.74 9.69 9.70
C LEU A 58 0.06 10.33 10.94
N ARG A 59 -1.21 10.74 10.84
CA ARG A 59 -1.98 11.30 11.98
C ARG A 59 -3.34 10.62 12.17
N PRO A 60 -3.40 9.28 12.34
CA PRO A 60 -4.65 8.52 12.40
C PRO A 60 -5.58 8.98 13.55
N GLN A 61 -5.01 9.51 14.63
CA GLN A 61 -5.76 9.97 15.80
C GLN A 61 -6.64 11.19 15.52
N LEU A 62 -6.31 12.01 14.50
CA LEU A 62 -7.18 13.12 14.07
C LEU A 62 -8.49 12.62 13.46
N PHE A 63 -8.55 11.34 13.08
CA PHE A 63 -9.66 10.74 12.34
C PHE A 63 -10.43 9.70 13.18
N GLY A 64 -10.21 9.65 14.49
CA GLY A 64 -10.84 8.63 15.35
C GLY A 64 -10.32 7.21 15.12
N LEU A 65 -9.25 7.05 14.34
CA LEU A 65 -8.60 5.77 14.10
C LEU A 65 -7.62 5.50 15.25
N GLY A 66 -7.59 4.26 15.72
CA GLY A 66 -6.70 3.84 16.81
C GLY A 66 -5.22 4.14 16.50
N ALA A 67 -4.38 4.14 17.53
CA ALA A 67 -2.95 4.49 17.43
C ALA A 67 -2.11 3.58 16.50
N ALA A 68 -2.69 2.50 15.96
CA ALA A 68 -2.07 1.69 14.94
C ALA A 68 -2.21 2.39 13.58
N PRO A 69 -1.11 2.77 12.91
CA PRO A 69 -1.17 3.35 11.57
C PRO A 69 -1.53 2.24 10.59
N LEU A 70 -2.82 1.91 10.50
CA LEU A 70 -3.35 1.29 9.31
C LEU A 70 -3.30 2.37 8.26
N ALA A 71 -2.31 2.28 7.37
CA ALA A 71 -2.24 3.15 6.20
C ALA A 71 -3.51 2.92 5.39
N LEU A 72 -4.49 3.80 5.54
CA LEU A 72 -5.70 3.81 4.71
C LEU A 72 -5.30 4.40 3.35
N ALA A 73 -4.51 3.62 2.62
CA ALA A 73 -4.10 3.95 1.27
C ALA A 73 -5.37 4.22 0.44
N GLY A 74 -5.41 5.37 -0.24
CA GLY A 74 -6.56 5.75 -1.04
C GLY A 74 -7.65 6.55 -0.31
N LEU A 75 -7.42 7.02 0.93
CA LEU A 75 -8.32 8.01 1.56
C LEU A 75 -8.43 9.31 0.77
N THR A 76 -7.34 9.73 0.14
CA THR A 76 -7.31 10.97 -0.64
C THR A 76 -6.99 10.66 -2.10
N PRO A 77 -7.92 10.09 -2.88
CA PRO A 77 -7.67 9.80 -4.28
C PRO A 77 -7.46 11.08 -5.09
N ARG A 78 -6.77 10.95 -6.24
CA ARG A 78 -6.48 12.08 -7.15
C ARG A 78 -7.74 12.84 -7.59
N SER A 79 -8.88 12.16 -7.66
CA SER A 79 -10.17 12.76 -8.01
C SER A 79 -10.59 13.88 -7.05
N LEU A 80 -10.20 13.83 -5.76
CA LEU A 80 -10.52 14.89 -4.79
C LEU A 80 -9.83 16.21 -5.08
N PHE A 81 -8.71 16.17 -5.80
CA PHE A 81 -7.92 17.35 -6.11
C PHE A 81 -8.25 17.93 -7.48
N ARG A 82 -9.21 17.36 -8.23
CA ARG A 82 -9.64 17.93 -9.51
C ARG A 82 -10.20 19.36 -9.32
N GLU A 83 -10.01 20.17 -10.36
CA GLU A 83 -10.40 21.58 -10.39
C GLU A 83 -11.91 21.70 -10.27
N ILE A 84 -12.60 20.91 -11.08
CA ILE A 84 -14.03 20.72 -11.04
C ILE A 84 -14.29 19.31 -10.47
N LEU A 85 -15.07 19.26 -9.39
CA LEU A 85 -15.52 17.99 -8.81
C LEU A 85 -16.81 17.54 -9.51
N GLU A 86 -16.88 16.25 -9.82
CA GLU A 86 -18.10 15.62 -10.38
C GLU A 86 -19.21 15.45 -9.34
N SER A 87 -18.89 15.60 -8.05
CA SER A 87 -19.83 15.46 -6.93
C SER A 87 -19.36 16.27 -5.72
N PRO A 88 -20.26 16.58 -4.76
CA PRO A 88 -19.88 17.28 -3.53
C PRO A 88 -18.75 16.56 -2.78
N LEU A 89 -17.82 17.34 -2.22
CA LEU A 89 -16.64 16.83 -1.51
C LEU A 89 -16.99 15.81 -0.39
N PRO A 90 -18.01 16.05 0.47
CA PRO A 90 -18.38 15.06 1.50
C PRO A 90 -18.78 13.69 0.92
N SER A 91 -19.45 13.68 -0.23
CA SER A 91 -19.86 12.44 -0.91
C SER A 91 -18.65 11.68 -1.45
N LEU A 92 -17.69 12.37 -2.07
CA LEU A 92 -16.45 11.76 -2.57
C LEU A 92 -15.58 11.20 -1.43
N LEU A 93 -15.54 11.90 -0.30
CA LEU A 93 -14.82 11.46 0.89
C LEU A 93 -15.45 10.23 1.54
N SER A 94 -16.78 10.21 1.68
CA SER A 94 -17.50 9.05 2.19
C SER A 94 -17.23 7.79 1.35
N THR A 95 -17.26 7.94 0.02
CA THR A 95 -16.90 6.86 -0.91
C THR A 95 -15.45 6.41 -0.74
N SER A 96 -14.51 7.35 -0.61
CA SER A 96 -13.09 7.05 -0.45
C SER A 96 -12.78 6.33 0.86
N ILE A 97 -13.38 6.78 1.98
CA ILE A 97 -13.29 6.13 3.30
C ILE A 97 -13.87 4.73 3.26
N THR A 98 -15.06 4.56 2.67
CA THR A 98 -15.70 3.25 2.54
C THR A 98 -14.81 2.29 1.74
N SER A 99 -14.26 2.76 0.63
CA SER A 99 -13.37 1.96 -0.23
C SER A 99 -12.08 1.57 0.49
N ALA A 100 -11.46 2.52 1.19
CA ALA A 100 -10.25 2.26 1.99
C ALA A 100 -10.51 1.29 3.14
N ALA A 101 -11.66 1.41 3.83
CA ALA A 101 -12.04 0.50 4.91
C ALA A 101 -12.29 -0.93 4.41
N VAL A 102 -12.97 -1.08 3.27
CA VAL A 102 -13.17 -2.38 2.61
C VAL A 102 -11.82 -3.00 2.20
N ALA A 103 -10.93 -2.21 1.60
CA ALA A 103 -9.59 -2.67 1.22
C ALA A 103 -8.80 -3.16 2.44
N VAL A 104 -8.75 -2.38 3.52
CA VAL A 104 -8.05 -2.79 4.75
C VAL A 104 -8.67 -4.03 5.39
N SER A 105 -10.01 -4.14 5.40
CA SER A 105 -10.68 -5.35 5.90
C SER A 105 -10.31 -6.58 5.07
N SER A 106 -10.21 -6.43 3.75
CA SER A 106 -9.78 -7.48 2.82
C SER A 106 -8.32 -7.88 3.07
N ASP A 107 -7.43 -6.90 3.22
CA ASP A 107 -6.01 -7.13 3.48
C ASP A 107 -5.80 -7.84 4.82
N LEU A 108 -6.45 -7.37 5.89
CA LEU A 108 -6.40 -8.02 7.21
C LEU A 108 -6.93 -9.46 7.17
N SER A 109 -8.01 -9.70 6.42
CA SER A 109 -8.56 -11.05 6.23
C SER A 109 -7.57 -11.96 5.49
N SER A 110 -6.95 -11.44 4.44
CA SER A 110 -5.93 -12.14 3.63
C SER A 110 -4.68 -12.45 4.47
N MET A 111 -4.18 -11.46 5.22
CA MET A 111 -3.06 -11.65 6.15
C MET A 111 -3.36 -12.70 7.22
N ARG A 112 -4.57 -12.68 7.80
CA ARG A 112 -4.99 -13.69 8.78
C ARG A 112 -5.04 -15.09 8.16
N GLN A 113 -5.59 -15.23 6.96
CA GLN A 113 -5.59 -16.51 6.24
C GLN A 113 -4.16 -16.99 5.95
N ALA A 114 -3.27 -16.10 5.50
CA ALA A 114 -1.87 -16.42 5.26
C ALA A 114 -1.16 -16.88 6.54
N LEU A 115 -1.39 -16.24 7.69
CA LEU A 115 -0.84 -16.66 8.98
C LEU A 115 -1.38 -18.01 9.46
N ASN A 116 -2.67 -18.28 9.26
CA ASN A 116 -3.26 -19.57 9.58
C ASN A 116 -2.67 -20.68 8.71
N ARG A 117 -2.53 -20.43 7.41
CA ARG A 117 -1.92 -21.38 6.47
C ARG A 117 -0.46 -21.65 6.82
N ARG A 118 0.31 -20.59 7.13
CA ARG A 118 1.68 -20.71 7.67
C ARG A 118 1.73 -21.63 8.89
N ASN A 119 0.84 -21.38 9.85
CA ASN A 119 0.80 -22.15 11.08
C ASN A 119 0.43 -23.60 10.83
N LEU A 120 -0.44 -23.89 9.86
CA LEU A 120 -0.85 -25.26 9.54
C LEU A 120 0.22 -26.03 8.75
N GLU A 121 0.74 -25.43 7.69
CA GLU A 121 1.65 -26.08 6.73
C GLU A 121 3.10 -26.15 7.24
N LEU A 122 3.55 -25.20 8.07
CA LEU A 122 4.89 -25.21 8.64
C LEU A 122 4.96 -25.92 10.00
N ARG A 123 3.83 -26.37 10.56
CA ARG A 123 3.82 -27.15 11.81
C ARG A 123 4.55 -28.47 11.57
N GLY A 124 5.64 -28.69 12.31
CA GLY A 124 6.42 -29.93 12.26
C GLY A 124 7.51 -29.97 11.18
N LEU A 125 7.62 -28.94 10.33
CA LEU A 125 8.73 -28.82 9.38
C LEU A 125 9.94 -28.14 10.05
N TYR A 126 10.93 -28.92 10.45
CA TYR A 126 12.21 -28.45 11.01
C TYR A 126 13.18 -27.86 9.96
N ALA A 127 12.67 -27.31 8.86
CA ALA A 127 13.49 -27.04 7.68
C ALA A 127 14.22 -25.68 7.73
N SER A 128 13.62 -24.63 8.30
CA SER A 128 14.24 -23.29 8.40
C SER A 128 13.50 -22.37 9.38
N SER A 129 14.24 -21.70 10.26
CA SER A 129 13.71 -20.63 11.14
C SER A 129 13.25 -19.38 10.36
N HIS A 130 13.73 -19.20 9.13
CA HIS A 130 13.38 -18.06 8.29
C HIS A 130 12.20 -18.31 7.35
N ALA A 131 11.76 -19.56 7.16
CA ALA A 131 10.60 -19.88 6.31
C ALA A 131 9.30 -19.17 6.75
N PRO A 132 8.95 -19.07 8.05
CA PRO A 132 7.78 -18.32 8.50
C PRO A 132 7.83 -16.83 8.11
N HIS A 133 9.01 -16.21 8.20
CA HIS A 133 9.22 -14.79 7.87
C HIS A 133 9.25 -14.57 6.35
N ALA A 134 9.88 -15.49 5.59
CA ALA A 134 9.85 -15.50 4.14
C ALA A 134 8.41 -15.56 3.60
N TRP A 135 7.56 -16.43 4.19
CA TRP A 135 6.16 -16.53 3.82
C TRP A 135 5.38 -15.25 4.11
N GLN A 136 5.63 -14.60 5.25
CA GLN A 136 5.00 -13.31 5.58
C GLN A 136 5.34 -12.23 4.55
N LEU A 137 6.60 -12.12 4.15
CA LEU A 137 7.04 -11.16 3.14
C LEU A 137 6.38 -11.40 1.79
N ILE A 138 6.35 -12.65 1.33
CA ILE A 138 5.72 -13.02 0.05
C ILE A 138 4.19 -12.78 0.10
N SER A 139 3.56 -13.07 1.24
CA SER A 139 2.11 -12.85 1.41
C SER A 139 1.74 -11.37 1.49
N ALA A 140 2.63 -10.53 2.03
CA ALA A 140 2.38 -9.11 2.23
C ALA A 140 2.79 -8.24 1.02
N LEU A 141 3.93 -8.55 0.40
CA LEU A 141 4.51 -7.76 -0.69
C LEU A 141 4.21 -8.35 -2.07
N GLY A 142 3.74 -9.60 -2.11
CA GLY A 142 3.49 -10.32 -3.34
C GLY A 142 4.75 -11.03 -3.88
N PRO A 143 4.84 -11.22 -5.21
CA PRO A 143 5.91 -12.00 -5.81
C PRO A 143 7.30 -11.37 -5.57
N LEU A 144 8.25 -12.17 -5.10
CA LEU A 144 9.62 -11.72 -4.79
C LEU A 144 10.67 -12.62 -5.42
N THR A 145 11.81 -12.06 -5.78
CA THR A 145 13.02 -12.80 -6.14
C THR A 145 13.75 -13.29 -4.88
N ARG A 146 14.59 -14.31 -5.01
CA ARG A 146 15.46 -14.77 -3.91
C ARG A 146 16.40 -13.68 -3.40
N ALA A 147 16.85 -12.78 -4.27
CA ALA A 147 17.73 -11.68 -3.92
C ALA A 147 16.99 -10.59 -3.11
N GLU A 148 15.75 -10.28 -3.46
CA GLU A 148 14.89 -9.40 -2.66
C GLU A 148 14.58 -10.03 -1.30
N LEU A 149 14.29 -11.32 -1.27
CA LEU A 149 14.02 -12.06 -0.04
C LEU A 149 15.25 -12.11 0.88
N ALA A 150 16.44 -12.33 0.33
CA ALA A 150 17.70 -12.29 1.08
C ALA A 150 17.93 -10.91 1.71
N ARG A 151 17.72 -9.83 0.94
CA ARG A 151 17.83 -8.45 1.43
C ARG A 151 16.80 -8.12 2.50
N ALA A 152 15.54 -8.51 2.29
CA ALA A 152 14.45 -8.21 3.20
C ALA A 152 14.54 -8.97 4.54
N LEU A 153 15.13 -10.16 4.53
CA LEU A 153 15.37 -10.96 5.73
C LEU A 153 16.71 -10.68 6.40
N ASP A 154 17.58 -9.87 5.78
CA ASP A 154 18.96 -9.64 6.19
C ASP A 154 19.75 -10.97 6.36
N VAL A 155 19.69 -11.83 5.34
CA VAL A 155 20.36 -13.14 5.34
C VAL A 155 21.15 -13.39 4.05
N THR A 156 22.03 -14.39 4.11
CA THR A 156 22.77 -14.82 2.91
C THR A 156 21.84 -15.41 1.83
N PRO A 157 22.21 -15.32 0.54
CA PRO A 157 21.43 -15.91 -0.55
C PRO A 157 21.16 -17.42 -0.37
N ARG A 158 22.09 -18.13 0.26
CA ARG A 158 21.94 -19.56 0.60
C ARG A 158 20.81 -19.79 1.61
N THR A 159 20.76 -18.99 2.66
CA THR A 159 19.72 -19.08 3.71
C THR A 159 18.35 -18.72 3.16
N ALA A 160 18.27 -17.67 2.33
CA ALA A 160 17.05 -17.31 1.62
C ALA A 160 16.57 -18.45 0.70
N SER A 161 17.49 -19.12 -0.01
CA SER A 161 17.16 -20.27 -0.85
C SER A 161 16.65 -21.46 -0.05
N GLN A 162 17.23 -21.75 1.12
CA GLN A 162 16.74 -22.80 2.02
C GLN A 162 15.34 -22.51 2.54
N ALA A 163 15.04 -21.24 2.89
CA ALA A 163 13.70 -20.83 3.27
C ALA A 163 12.70 -21.05 2.12
N VAL A 164 13.07 -20.71 0.88
CA VAL A 164 12.22 -20.92 -0.30
C VAL A 164 11.97 -22.40 -0.55
N ILE A 165 12.99 -23.25 -0.46
CA ILE A 165 12.85 -24.71 -0.61
C ILE A 165 11.89 -25.27 0.45
N ALA A 166 12.01 -24.82 1.70
CA ALA A 166 11.11 -25.22 2.77
C ALA A 166 9.65 -24.82 2.47
N LEU A 167 9.44 -23.62 1.91
CA LEU A 167 8.12 -23.15 1.51
C LEU A 167 7.56 -23.89 0.27
N GLU A 168 8.41 -24.26 -0.69
CA GLU A 168 8.00 -25.07 -1.85
C GLU A 168 7.59 -26.48 -1.40
N ASN A 169 8.37 -27.10 -0.51
CA ASN A 169 8.06 -28.41 0.06
C ASN A 169 6.74 -28.40 0.87
N ALA A 170 6.43 -27.27 1.51
CA ALA A 170 5.17 -27.05 2.22
C ALA A 170 4.01 -26.64 1.30
N ASN A 171 4.18 -26.64 -0.02
CA ASN A 171 3.20 -26.17 -1.01
C ASN A 171 2.66 -24.75 -0.71
N LEU A 172 3.46 -23.91 -0.07
CA LEU A 172 3.11 -22.52 0.22
C LEU A 172 3.52 -21.60 -0.92
N VAL A 173 4.59 -21.92 -1.64
CA VAL A 173 5.07 -21.10 -2.76
C VAL A 173 5.35 -21.93 -4.01
N ARG A 174 5.37 -21.27 -5.16
CA ARG A 174 5.81 -21.82 -6.45
C ARG A 174 6.76 -20.84 -7.12
N LEU A 175 7.75 -21.38 -7.82
CA LEU A 175 8.61 -20.59 -8.68
C LEU A 175 8.00 -20.48 -10.07
N ARG A 176 7.85 -19.25 -10.56
CA ARG A 176 7.45 -19.03 -11.96
C ARG A 176 8.56 -19.57 -12.87
N PRO A 177 8.24 -20.39 -13.89
CA PRO A 177 9.26 -21.05 -14.71
C PRO A 177 10.18 -20.08 -15.46
N THR A 178 9.65 -18.92 -15.87
CA THR A 178 10.31 -17.94 -16.74
C THR A 178 11.41 -17.13 -16.04
N ASP A 179 11.11 -16.58 -14.87
CA ASP A 179 11.96 -15.60 -14.17
C ASP A 179 12.37 -16.08 -12.76
N LYS A 180 11.93 -17.27 -12.35
CA LYS A 180 12.16 -17.84 -11.00
C LYS A 180 11.66 -16.94 -9.87
N VAL A 181 10.72 -16.05 -10.15
CA VAL A 181 10.04 -15.25 -9.12
C VAL A 181 9.21 -16.18 -8.25
N ILE A 182 9.33 -16.01 -6.94
CA ILE A 182 8.63 -16.78 -5.93
C ILE A 182 7.23 -16.19 -5.77
N GLN A 183 6.19 -17.01 -5.92
CA GLN A 183 4.80 -16.61 -5.73
C GLN A 183 4.12 -17.49 -4.70
N ALA A 184 3.12 -16.95 -4.01
CA ALA A 184 2.25 -17.77 -3.18
C ALA A 184 1.51 -18.82 -4.03
N ALA A 185 1.46 -20.06 -3.55
CA ALA A 185 0.77 -21.16 -4.20
C ALA A 185 -0.71 -21.11 -3.85
N GLY A 186 -1.58 -20.87 -4.83
CA GLY A 186 -3.02 -20.78 -4.63
C GLY A 186 -3.44 -19.41 -4.10
N GLY A 187 -3.75 -18.53 -5.05
CA GLY A 187 -4.75 -17.48 -4.94
C GLY A 187 -5.92 -17.83 -5.85
#